data_AF-F2KRN8-F1
#
_entry.id   AF-F2KRN8-F1
#
_cell.length_a   1.000
_cell.length_b   1.000
_cell.length_c   1.000
_cell.angle_alpha   90.00
_cell.angle_beta   90.00
_cell.angle_gamma   90.00
#
_symmetry.space_group_name_H-M   'P 1'
#
loop_
_entity.id
_entity.type
_entity.pdbx_description
1 polymer ?
#
loop_
_entity_poly.entity_id
_entity_poly.type
_entity_poly.pdbx_seq_one_letter_code
_entity_poly.pdbx_strand_id
1 'polypeptide(L)'
;MRDVALELESETKKWFERLKTKMKDVRARNDKGDEFIRNIEAYISDTMHFLSTGDLVRAFECVVWAWAWLEIGLELGLLEYRGQ
;
A
#
# COMPACT_ATOMS: atom_id res chain seq x y z
N MET A 1 -16.98 -23.24 8.53
CA MET A 1 -15.89 -22.57 9.27
C MET A 1 -15.28 -21.55 8.31
N ARG A 2 -15.00 -20.32 8.75
CA ARG A 2 -14.34 -19.32 7.88
C ARG A 2 -12.87 -19.72 7.74
N ASP A 3 -12.37 -19.78 6.51
CA ASP A 3 -10.95 -20.00 6.27
C ASP A 3 -10.23 -18.65 6.29
N VAL A 4 -9.60 -18.36 7.43
CA VAL A 4 -8.93 -17.07 7.67
C VAL A 4 -7.73 -16.88 6.75
N ALA A 5 -7.06 -17.96 6.34
CA ALA A 5 -5.93 -17.86 5.43
C ALA A 5 -6.40 -17.42 4.03
N LEU A 6 -7.45 -18.05 3.52
CA LEU A 6 -8.07 -17.64 2.25
C LEU A 6 -8.60 -16.19 2.31
N GLU A 7 -9.17 -15.78 3.45
CA GLU A 7 -9.64 -14.42 3.66
C GLU A 7 -8.49 -13.40 3.62
N LEU A 8 -7.39 -13.67 4.35
CA LEU A 8 -6.19 -12.82 4.36
C LEU A 8 -5.58 -12.70 2.96
N GLU A 9 -5.42 -13.81 2.25
CA GLU A 9 -4.84 -13.81 0.90
C GLU A 9 -5.71 -13.00 -0.06
N SER A 10 -7.03 -13.21 -0.03
CA SER A 10 -8.00 -12.51 -0.89
C SER A 10 -8.02 -11.00 -0.62
N GLU A 11 -8.14 -10.60 0.65
CA GLU A 11 -8.16 -9.18 1.00
C GLU A 11 -6.82 -8.50 0.72
N THR A 12 -5.69 -9.18 0.98
CA THR A 12 -4.36 -8.63 0.65
C THR A 12 -4.23 -8.35 -0.84
N LYS A 13 -4.57 -9.31 -1.71
CA LYS A 13 -4.50 -9.14 -3.18
C LYS A 13 -5.43 -8.02 -3.66
N LYS A 14 -6.66 -7.97 -3.16
CA LYS A 14 -7.64 -6.94 -3.49
C LYS A 14 -7.14 -5.54 -3.14
N TRP A 15 -6.62 -5.34 -1.94
CA TRP A 15 -6.13 -4.04 -1.51
C TRP A 15 -4.81 -3.65 -2.15
N PHE A 16 -3.97 -4.63 -2.48
CA PHE A 16 -2.74 -4.43 -3.22
C PHE A 16 -2.98 -3.91 -4.65
N GLU A 17 -3.89 -4.54 -5.40
CA GLU A 17 -4.21 -4.11 -6.77
C GLU A 17 -4.88 -2.73 -6.82
N ARG A 18 -5.75 -2.44 -5.84
CA ARG A 18 -6.33 -1.10 -5.66
C ARG A 18 -5.27 -0.05 -5.37
N LEU A 19 -4.33 -0.36 -4.47
CA LEU A 19 -3.24 0.54 -4.11
C LEU A 19 -2.38 0.86 -5.33
N LYS A 20 -1.94 -0.16 -6.08
CA LYS A 20 -1.16 0.01 -7.30
C LYS A 20 -1.88 0.86 -8.34
N THR A 21 -3.19 0.68 -8.48
CA THR A 21 -4.00 1.49 -9.39
C THR A 21 -3.98 2.95 -8.94
N LYS A 22 -4.26 3.21 -7.66
CA LYS A 22 -4.30 4.55 -7.08
C LYS A 22 -2.95 5.27 -7.16
N MET A 23 -1.85 4.56 -6.90
CA MET A 23 -0.49 5.12 -6.93
C MET A 23 -0.04 5.63 -8.31
N LYS A 24 -0.65 5.16 -9.41
CA LYS A 24 -0.36 5.70 -10.76
C LYS A 24 -0.70 7.18 -10.87
N ASP A 25 -1.72 7.60 -10.13
CA ASP A 25 -2.26 8.95 -10.19
C ASP A 25 -1.79 9.80 -9.01
N VAL A 26 -0.86 9.34 -8.18
CA VAL A 26 -0.36 10.10 -7.02
C VAL A 26 1.06 10.60 -7.28
N ARG A 27 1.38 11.79 -6.76
CA ARG A 27 2.73 12.35 -6.75
C ARG A 27 3.02 13.07 -5.43
N ALA A 28 4.30 13.19 -5.11
CA ALA A 28 4.77 14.00 -4.00
C ALA A 28 4.66 15.51 -4.31
N ARG A 29 4.34 16.30 -3.30
CA ARG A 29 4.37 17.78 -3.38
C ARG A 29 5.72 18.39 -3.01
N ASN A 30 6.56 17.65 -2.25
CA ASN A 30 7.84 18.10 -1.70
C ASN A 30 8.70 16.90 -1.28
N ASP A 31 9.90 17.16 -0.79
CA ASP A 31 10.88 16.13 -0.36
C ASP A 31 10.33 15.17 0.70
N LYS A 32 9.49 15.66 1.64
CA LYS A 32 8.81 14.79 2.62
C LYS A 32 7.76 13.91 1.94
N GLY A 33 7.06 14.44 0.94
CA GLY A 33 6.19 13.64 0.07
C GLY A 33 6.97 12.54 -0.64
N ASP A 34 8.20 12.81 -1.09
CA ASP A 34 9.04 11.77 -1.71
C ASP A 34 9.44 10.68 -0.70
N GLU A 35 9.67 11.03 0.56
CA GLU A 35 9.84 10.04 1.64
C GLU A 35 8.60 9.18 1.83
N PHE A 36 7.41 9.78 1.78
CA PHE A 36 6.14 9.04 1.84
C PHE A 36 6.01 8.06 0.66
N ILE A 37 6.28 8.51 -0.57
CA ILE A 37 6.26 7.65 -1.77
C ILE A 37 7.24 6.48 -1.60
N ARG A 38 8.47 6.73 -1.15
CA ARG A 38 9.46 5.66 -0.91
C ARG A 38 8.97 4.63 0.10
N ASN A 39 8.34 5.08 1.20
CA ASN A 39 7.77 4.17 2.20
C ASN A 39 6.61 3.33 1.61
N ILE A 40 5.71 3.94 0.84
CA ILE A 40 4.62 3.24 0.19
C ILE A 40 5.17 2.16 -0.77
N GLU A 41 6.16 2.51 -1.60
CA GLU A 41 6.81 1.59 -2.53
C GLU A 41 7.53 0.44 -1.82
N ALA A 42 8.20 0.72 -0.70
CA ALA A 42 8.83 -0.31 0.13
C ALA A 42 7.79 -1.32 0.66
N TYR A 43 6.68 -0.85 1.24
CA TYR A 43 5.64 -1.73 1.73
C TYR A 43 4.88 -2.47 0.60
N ILE A 44 4.76 -1.89 -0.61
CA ILE A 44 4.27 -2.60 -1.81
C ILE A 44 5.21 -3.76 -2.16
N SER A 45 6.52 -3.53 -2.14
CA SER A 45 7.53 -4.57 -2.39
C SER A 45 7.44 -5.69 -1.36
N ASP A 46 7.38 -5.35 -0.08
CA ASP A 46 7.27 -6.30 1.03
C ASP A 46 5.96 -7.10 0.97
N THR A 47 4.86 -6.47 0.60
CA THR A 47 3.58 -7.15 0.39
C THR A 47 3.73 -8.28 -0.64
N MET A 48 4.37 -7.99 -1.79
CA MET A 48 4.60 -9.00 -2.82
C MET A 48 5.54 -10.11 -2.34
N HIS A 49 6.61 -9.73 -1.61
CA HIS A 49 7.55 -10.69 -1.06
C HIS A 49 6.83 -11.68 -0.13
N PHE A 50 6.10 -11.18 0.88
CA PHE A 50 5.42 -12.02 1.85
C PHE A 50 4.25 -12.82 1.26
N LEU A 51 3.54 -12.28 0.27
CA LEU A 51 2.57 -13.07 -0.50
C LEU A 51 3.25 -14.26 -1.19
N SER A 52 4.42 -14.04 -1.82
CA SER A 52 5.13 -15.10 -2.55
C SER A 52 5.70 -16.19 -1.65
N THR A 53 6.03 -15.86 -0.39
CA THR A 53 6.55 -16.81 0.60
C THR A 53 5.46 -17.44 1.47
N GLY A 54 4.20 -17.01 1.35
CA GLY A 54 3.07 -17.51 2.13
C GLY A 54 2.93 -16.93 3.54
N ASP A 55 3.67 -15.87 3.88
CA ASP A 55 3.52 -15.15 5.17
C ASP A 55 2.34 -14.16 5.08
N LEU A 56 1.12 -14.70 5.11
CA LEU A 56 -0.10 -13.93 4.84
C LEU A 56 -0.37 -12.84 5.88
N VAL A 57 0.10 -13.01 7.13
CA VAL A 57 -0.05 -12.00 8.18
C VAL A 57 0.80 -10.78 7.85
N ARG A 58 2.08 -10.98 7.54
CA ARG A 58 2.95 -9.85 7.17
C ARG A 58 2.56 -9.25 5.83
N ALA A 59 2.11 -10.06 4.87
CA ALA A 59 1.61 -9.54 3.61
C ALA A 59 0.42 -8.58 3.82
N PHE A 60 -0.53 -8.96 4.67
CA PHE A 60 -1.68 -8.13 5.02
C PHE A 60 -1.26 -6.86 5.80
N GLU A 61 -0.33 -6.99 6.74
CA GLU A 61 0.23 -5.86 7.49
C GLU A 61 0.90 -4.83 6.56
N CYS A 62 1.75 -5.29 5.65
CA CYS A 62 2.47 -4.40 4.72
C CYS A 62 1.51 -3.63 3.81
N VAL A 63 0.48 -4.28 3.26
CA VAL A 63 -0.49 -3.57 2.39
C VAL A 63 -1.28 -2.51 3.18
N VAL A 64 -1.62 -2.79 4.45
CA VAL A 64 -2.28 -1.82 5.34
C VAL A 64 -1.37 -0.63 5.62
N TRP A 65 -0.08 -0.86 5.91
CA TRP A 65 0.88 0.23 6.11
C TRP A 65 1.09 1.07 4.86
N ALA A 66 1.16 0.45 3.68
CA ALA A 66 1.27 1.17 2.43
C ALA A 66 0.05 2.10 2.20
N TRP A 67 -1.16 1.62 2.48
CA TRP A 67 -2.37 2.45 2.45
C TRP A 67 -2.34 3.57 3.50
N ALA A 68 -1.88 3.29 4.72
CA ALA A 68 -1.80 4.29 5.78
C ALA A 68 -0.89 5.46 5.38
N TRP A 69 0.31 5.17 4.87
CA TRP A 69 1.21 6.21 4.36
C TRP A 69 0.58 7.00 3.21
N LEU A 70 -0.11 6.34 2.29
CA LEU A 70 -0.80 7.00 1.19
C LEU A 70 -1.89 7.97 1.68
N GLU A 71 -2.85 7.49 2.48
CA GLU A 71 -3.98 8.32 2.92
C GLU A 71 -3.52 9.45 3.84
N ILE A 72 -2.62 9.19 4.79
CA ILE A 72 -2.07 10.22 5.67
C ILE A 72 -1.29 11.26 4.86
N GLY A 73 -0.52 10.82 3.85
CA GLY A 73 0.21 11.72 2.97
C GLY A 73 -0.71 12.65 2.18
N LEU A 74 -1.84 12.13 1.68
CA LEU A 74 -2.86 12.92 1.00
C LEU A 74 -3.55 13.90 1.95
N GLU A 75 -3.99 13.44 3.12
CA GLU A 75 -4.67 14.25 4.14
C GLU A 75 -3.79 15.42 4.64
N LEU A 76 -2.50 15.17 4.85
CA LEU A 76 -1.55 16.20 5.28
C LEU A 76 -1.07 17.10 4.12
N GLY A 77 -1.52 16.86 2.89
CA GLY A 77 -1.09 17.60 1.70
C GLY A 77 0.39 17.39 1.34
N LEU A 78 1.00 16.28 1.75
CA LEU A 78 2.35 15.89 1.33
C LEU A 78 2.32 15.18 -0.03
N LEU A 79 1.21 14.51 -0.32
CA LEU A 79 0.89 13.85 -1.58
C LEU A 79 -0.29 14.55 -2.25
N GLU A 80 -0.42 14.37 -3.55
CA GLU A 80 -1.59 14.82 -4.31
C GLU A 80 -1.88 13.93 -5.49
N TYR A 81 -3.10 14.03 -6.01
CA TYR A 81 -3.42 13.43 -7.30
C TYR A 81 -2.87 14.26 -8.45
N ARG A 82 -2.36 13.58 -9.46
CA ARG A 82 -1.95 14.19 -10.73
C ARG A 82 -3.16 14.86 -11.36
N GLY A 83 -3.03 16.15 -11.68
CA GLY A 83 -4.10 16.94 -12.30
C GLY A 83 -5.00 17.69 -11.32
N GLN A 84 -4.64 17.73 -10.03
CA GLN A 84 -5.23 18.61 -9.03
C GLN A 84 -4.33 19.81 -8.74
#